data_AF-A0A0F9W953-F1
#
_entry.id   AF-A0A0F9W953-F1
#
_cell.length_a   1.000
_cell.length_b   1.000
_cell.length_c   1.000
_cell.angle_alpha   90.00
_cell.angle_beta   90.00
_cell.angle_gamma   90.00
#
_symmetry.space_group_name_H-M   'P 1'
#
loop_
_entity.id
_entity.type
_entity.pdbx_description
1 polymer ?
#
loop_
_entity_poly.entity_id
_entity_poly.type
_entity_poly.pdbx_seq_one_letter_code
_entity_poly.pdbx_strand_id
1 'polypeptide(L)'
;MLSNGLKSRVVKLGLLVLSLGLAGSVWAQSMSEQQIAERLQPAGNVCLAGEECASGGATVAASAASAVFSAEATYNQYCAMCHNTGMAGAPERSNAAHWEARIADAGIDTIVSNAISGINAMPPRGMCSTCSDDQIAELVDYLSGN
;
A
#
# COMPACT_ATOMS: atom_id res chain seq x y z
N MET A 1 -42.14 -58.85 4.18
CA MET A 1 -41.43 -58.24 3.04
C MET A 1 -41.40 -56.69 3.04
N LEU A 2 -42.15 -55.98 3.92
CA LEU A 2 -42.16 -54.50 3.92
C LEU A 2 -40.92 -53.81 4.55
N SER A 3 -40.11 -54.51 5.36
CA SER A 3 -38.98 -53.87 6.09
C SER A 3 -37.76 -53.53 5.20
N ASN A 4 -37.47 -54.34 4.17
CA ASN A 4 -36.29 -54.13 3.31
C ASN A 4 -36.47 -52.97 2.33
N GLY A 5 -37.71 -52.68 1.91
CA GLY A 5 -38.01 -51.55 1.02
C GLY A 5 -37.79 -50.19 1.69
N LEU A 6 -38.14 -50.08 2.97
CA LEU A 6 -37.94 -48.84 3.74
C LEU A 6 -36.46 -48.59 4.03
N LYS A 7 -35.70 -49.63 4.41
CA LYS A 7 -34.24 -49.54 4.61
C LYS A 7 -33.51 -49.13 3.32
N SER A 8 -33.91 -49.68 2.17
CA SER A 8 -33.33 -49.32 0.86
C SER A 8 -33.62 -47.86 0.48
N ARG A 9 -34.82 -47.35 0.79
CA ARG A 9 -35.18 -45.96 0.56
C ARG A 9 -34.39 -45.00 1.44
N VAL A 10 -34.20 -45.33 2.72
CA VAL A 10 -33.40 -44.50 3.65
C VAL A 10 -31.93 -44.47 3.24
N VAL A 11 -31.35 -45.59 2.80
CA VAL A 11 -29.97 -45.63 2.31
C VAL A 11 -29.80 -44.84 1.02
N LYS A 12 -30.75 -44.94 0.07
CA LYS A 12 -30.72 -44.15 -1.18
C LYS A 12 -30.90 -42.66 -0.91
N LEU A 13 -31.79 -42.28 0.02
CA LEU A 13 -31.98 -40.89 0.40
C LEU A 13 -30.75 -40.34 1.12
N GLY A 14 -30.12 -41.13 2.00
CA GLY A 14 -28.87 -40.78 2.67
C GLY A 14 -27.70 -40.60 1.71
N LEU A 15 -27.55 -41.50 0.72
CA LEU A 15 -26.56 -41.36 -0.36
C LEU A 15 -26.80 -40.13 -1.23
N LEU A 16 -28.07 -39.80 -1.52
CA LEU A 16 -28.42 -38.61 -2.29
C LEU A 16 -28.14 -37.31 -1.51
N VAL A 17 -28.42 -37.27 -0.20
CA VAL A 17 -28.11 -36.11 0.64
C VAL A 17 -26.60 -35.94 0.83
N LEU A 18 -25.85 -37.03 1.01
CA LEU A 18 -24.40 -36.98 1.17
C LEU A 18 -23.70 -36.51 -0.12
N SER A 19 -24.15 -36.98 -1.29
CA SER A 19 -23.60 -36.53 -2.58
C SER A 19 -23.91 -35.05 -2.88
N LEU A 20 -25.06 -34.53 -2.45
CA LEU A 20 -25.40 -33.12 -2.59
C LEU A 20 -24.60 -32.22 -1.63
N GLY A 21 -24.31 -32.71 -0.41
CA GLY A 21 -23.51 -32.00 0.58
C GLY A 21 -22.06 -31.77 0.16
N LEU A 22 -21.39 -32.79 -0.41
CA LEU A 22 -20.00 -32.64 -0.89
C LEU A 22 -19.89 -31.70 -2.10
N ALA A 23 -20.90 -31.65 -2.98
CA ALA A 23 -20.93 -30.67 -4.06
C ALA A 23 -21.03 -29.24 -3.52
N GLY A 24 -21.84 -29.01 -2.47
CA GLY A 24 -22.01 -27.71 -1.80
C GLY A 24 -20.71 -27.02 -1.38
N SER A 25 -19.78 -27.78 -0.80
CA SER A 25 -18.47 -27.28 -0.34
C SER A 25 -17.55 -26.79 -1.46
N VAL A 26 -17.67 -27.34 -2.68
CA VAL A 26 -16.82 -26.97 -3.82
C VAL A 26 -17.18 -25.58 -4.38
N TRP A 27 -18.45 -25.16 -4.27
CA TRP A 27 -18.90 -23.83 -4.74
C TRP A 27 -18.47 -22.68 -3.82
N ALA A 28 -18.18 -22.95 -2.55
CA ALA A 28 -17.73 -21.92 -1.61
C ALA A 28 -16.27 -21.53 -1.85
N GLN A 29 -15.43 -22.49 -2.27
CA GLN A 29 -14.01 -22.24 -2.54
C GLN A 29 -13.79 -21.53 -3.89
N SER A 30 -14.63 -21.80 -4.89
CA SER A 30 -14.51 -21.13 -6.21
C SER A 30 -14.81 -19.63 -6.16
N MET A 31 -15.72 -19.19 -5.29
CA MET A 31 -16.03 -17.76 -5.09
C MET A 31 -14.86 -16.98 -4.47
N SER A 32 -14.04 -17.62 -3.62
CA SER A 32 -12.82 -17.01 -3.08
C SER A 32 -11.69 -16.98 -4.09
N GLU A 33 -11.51 -18.05 -4.89
CA GLU A 33 -10.45 -18.10 -5.89
C GLU A 33 -10.67 -17.09 -7.02
N GLN A 34 -11.92 -16.86 -7.44
CA GLN A 34 -12.24 -15.85 -8.46
C GLN A 34 -11.95 -14.41 -7.99
N GLN A 35 -12.29 -14.07 -6.74
CA GLN A 35 -12.01 -12.73 -6.20
C GLN A 35 -10.51 -12.50 -5.96
N ILE A 36 -9.78 -13.53 -5.52
CA ILE A 36 -8.32 -13.47 -5.40
C ILE A 36 -7.69 -13.33 -6.80
N ALA A 37 -8.14 -14.11 -7.78
CA ALA A 37 -7.66 -14.06 -9.14
C ALA A 37 -7.88 -12.68 -9.78
N GLU A 38 -9.03 -12.05 -9.55
CA GLU A 38 -9.32 -10.72 -10.08
C GLU A 38 -8.40 -9.63 -9.51
N ARG A 39 -8.04 -9.71 -8.21
CA ARG A 39 -7.10 -8.77 -7.59
C ARG A 39 -5.64 -9.03 -7.97
N LEU A 40 -5.32 -10.25 -8.38
CA LEU A 40 -3.98 -10.64 -8.85
C LEU A 40 -3.82 -10.53 -10.37
N GLN A 41 -4.85 -10.05 -11.10
CA GLN A 41 -4.70 -9.83 -12.54
C GLN A 41 -3.57 -8.82 -12.79
N PRO A 42 -2.62 -9.15 -13.68
CA PRO A 42 -1.51 -8.26 -13.95
C PRO A 42 -2.04 -7.02 -14.68
N ALA A 43 -1.64 -5.84 -14.22
CA ALA A 43 -2.03 -4.56 -14.84
C ALA A 43 -1.41 -4.35 -16.24
N GLY A 44 -0.50 -5.24 -16.66
CA GLY A 44 0.14 -5.23 -17.96
C GLY A 44 0.96 -6.50 -18.18
N ASN A 45 1.44 -6.70 -19.40
CA ASN A 45 2.22 -7.89 -19.76
C ASN A 45 3.72 -7.61 -19.58
N VAL A 46 4.47 -8.60 -19.06
CA VAL A 46 5.93 -8.55 -19.00
C VAL A 46 6.47 -9.15 -20.29
N CYS A 47 7.18 -8.36 -21.08
CA CYS A 47 7.90 -8.87 -22.25
C CYS A 47 9.27 -9.38 -21.84
N LEU A 48 9.68 -10.52 -22.41
CA LEU A 48 11.04 -11.03 -22.30
C LEU A 48 11.93 -10.40 -23.37
N ALA A 49 13.22 -10.27 -23.09
CA ALA A 49 14.17 -9.64 -24.00
C ALA A 49 14.34 -10.48 -25.28
N GLY A 50 13.84 -9.97 -26.41
CA GLY A 50 13.94 -10.61 -27.72
C GLY A 50 12.60 -10.80 -28.45
N GLU A 51 11.48 -10.59 -27.77
CA GLU A 51 10.14 -10.63 -28.37
C GLU A 51 9.60 -9.20 -28.58
N GLU A 52 9.02 -8.95 -29.76
CA GLU A 52 8.37 -7.67 -30.05
C GLU A 52 7.12 -7.53 -29.18
N CYS A 53 7.16 -6.62 -28.19
CA CYS A 53 5.97 -6.27 -27.44
C CYS A 53 4.92 -5.74 -28.43
N ALA A 54 3.82 -6.46 -28.61
CA ALA A 54 2.68 -5.95 -29.38
C ALA A 54 2.30 -4.57 -28.80
N SER A 55 2.50 -3.54 -29.63
CA SER A 55 2.20 -2.14 -29.33
C SER A 55 0.77 -2.00 -28.80
N GLY A 56 0.64 -1.97 -27.48
CA GLY A 56 -0.64 -1.82 -26.79
C GLY A 56 -0.50 -1.38 -25.32
N GLY A 57 0.70 -0.99 -24.90
CA GLY A 57 0.95 -0.32 -23.63
C GLY A 57 1.14 1.17 -23.92
N ALA A 58 0.41 2.02 -23.20
CA ALA A 58 0.60 3.46 -23.21
C ALA A 58 2.09 3.78 -23.30
N THR A 59 2.47 4.58 -24.28
CA THR A 59 3.74 5.28 -24.24
C THR A 59 3.75 6.06 -22.92
N VAL A 60 4.34 5.49 -21.87
CA VAL A 60 5.07 6.30 -20.90
C VAL A 60 6.19 6.89 -21.72
N ALA A 61 5.86 8.00 -22.40
CA ALA A 61 6.82 9.01 -22.71
C ALA A 61 7.56 9.22 -21.40
N ALA A 62 8.78 8.70 -21.33
CA ALA A 62 9.76 9.17 -20.38
C ALA A 62 9.93 10.65 -20.70
N SER A 63 9.02 11.46 -20.16
CA SER A 63 9.23 12.88 -20.01
C SER A 63 10.32 12.97 -18.95
N ALA A 64 11.56 12.83 -19.40
CA ALA A 64 12.73 13.35 -18.70
C ALA A 64 12.74 14.89 -18.79
N ALA A 65 11.58 15.53 -18.65
CA ALA A 65 11.51 16.81 -17.99
C ALA A 65 11.73 16.48 -16.52
N SER A 66 12.79 17.02 -15.92
CA SER A 66 13.00 16.98 -14.47
C SER A 66 11.65 17.23 -13.80
N ALA A 67 11.03 16.18 -13.27
CA ALA A 67 9.75 16.32 -12.59
C ALA A 67 10.02 17.34 -11.48
N VAL A 68 9.42 18.51 -11.59
CA VAL A 68 9.58 19.58 -10.61
C VAL A 68 9.23 18.95 -9.27
N PHE A 69 10.14 19.06 -8.32
CA PHE A 69 9.94 18.50 -7.00
C PHE A 69 8.64 19.04 -6.41
N SER A 70 7.86 18.18 -5.76
CA SER A 70 6.61 18.55 -5.11
C SER A 70 6.66 18.08 -3.68
N ALA A 71 6.84 19.02 -2.74
CA ALA A 71 6.87 18.72 -1.32
C ALA A 71 5.59 18.00 -0.86
N GLU A 72 4.42 18.38 -1.38
CA GLU A 72 3.15 17.71 -1.06
C GLU A 72 3.12 16.25 -1.52
N ALA A 73 3.49 15.98 -2.78
CA ALA A 73 3.51 14.61 -3.30
C ALA A 73 4.52 13.74 -2.54
N THR A 74 5.72 14.27 -2.29
CA THR A 74 6.77 13.59 -1.54
C THR A 74 6.40 13.38 -0.07
N TYR A 75 5.74 14.34 0.57
CA TYR A 75 5.17 14.18 1.91
C TYR A 75 4.18 13.02 1.96
N ASN A 76 3.22 13.00 1.03
CA ASN A 76 2.21 11.95 0.98
C ASN A 76 2.83 10.56 0.74
N GLN A 77 3.91 10.50 -0.03
CA GLN A 77 4.60 9.26 -0.34
C GLN A 77 5.45 8.71 0.81
N TYR A 78 6.15 9.57 1.56
CA TYR A 78 7.17 9.13 2.52
C TYR A 78 6.92 9.58 3.96
N CYS A 79 6.47 10.82 4.16
CA CYS A 79 6.45 11.46 5.47
C CYS A 79 5.11 11.26 6.21
N ALA A 80 4.00 11.21 5.46
CA ALA A 80 2.64 11.21 5.99
C ALA A 80 2.35 10.02 6.91
N MET A 81 2.99 8.87 6.68
CA MET A 81 2.84 7.69 7.53
C MET A 81 3.07 8.00 9.01
N CYS A 82 4.05 8.85 9.32
CA CYS A 82 4.37 9.23 10.70
C CYS A 82 3.83 10.62 11.07
N HIS A 83 3.99 11.60 10.17
CA HIS A 83 3.69 13.00 10.46
C HIS A 83 2.22 13.38 10.27
N ASN A 84 1.35 12.48 9.78
CA ASN A 84 -0.08 12.77 9.71
C ASN A 84 -0.80 12.53 11.05
N THR A 85 -0.34 11.55 11.84
CA THR A 85 -0.98 11.13 13.10
C THR A 85 -0.08 11.25 14.31
N GLY A 86 1.17 11.65 14.12
CA GLY A 86 2.17 11.75 15.18
C GLY A 86 2.72 10.40 15.64
N MET A 87 2.73 9.41 14.74
CA MET A 87 3.23 8.07 15.03
C MET A 87 4.65 8.14 15.61
N ALA A 88 4.91 7.34 16.65
CA ALA A 88 6.20 7.29 17.34
C ALA A 88 6.69 8.65 17.88
N GLY A 89 5.78 9.60 18.14
CA GLY A 89 6.10 10.93 18.66
C GLY A 89 6.53 11.94 17.59
N ALA A 90 6.29 11.63 16.30
CA ALA A 90 6.51 12.58 15.22
C ALA A 90 5.65 13.84 15.39
N PRO A 91 6.15 15.04 15.05
CA PRO A 91 5.31 16.24 15.00
C PRO A 91 4.26 16.13 13.89
N GLU A 92 3.00 16.24 14.27
CA GLU A 92 1.86 16.24 13.34
C GLU A 92 1.87 17.51 12.47
N ARG A 93 1.73 17.34 11.15
CA ARG A 93 1.61 18.47 10.20
C ARG A 93 0.45 19.41 10.56
N SER A 94 -0.68 18.86 11.00
CA SER A 94 -1.88 19.62 11.33
C SER A 94 -1.77 20.41 12.64
N ASN A 95 -0.70 20.19 13.43
CA ASN A 95 -0.51 20.79 14.75
C ASN A 95 0.62 21.82 14.71
N ALA A 96 0.26 23.07 14.39
CA ALA A 96 1.22 24.18 14.31
C ALA A 96 2.00 24.38 15.63
N ALA A 97 1.35 24.22 16.78
CA ALA A 97 2.00 24.40 18.09
C ALA A 97 3.16 23.39 18.33
N HIS A 98 3.05 22.17 17.78
CA HIS A 98 4.15 21.20 17.85
C HIS A 98 5.38 21.63 17.05
N TRP A 99 5.18 22.33 15.93
CA TRP A 99 6.25 22.84 15.09
C TRP A 99 6.84 24.12 15.64
N GLU A 100 6.01 25.07 16.07
CA GLU A 100 6.45 26.31 16.71
C GLU A 100 7.35 26.04 17.92
N ALA A 101 6.96 25.12 18.81
CA ALA A 101 7.76 24.76 19.98
C ALA A 101 9.11 24.13 19.58
N ARG A 102 9.14 23.27 18.56
CA ARG A 102 10.37 22.62 18.08
C ARG A 102 11.31 23.61 17.40
N ILE A 103 10.76 24.51 16.59
CA ILE A 103 11.52 25.56 15.91
C ILE A 103 12.09 26.53 16.95
N ALA A 104 11.33 26.90 17.98
CA ALA A 104 11.80 27.75 19.06
C ALA A 104 12.92 27.10 19.90
N ASP A 105 12.85 25.79 20.13
CA ASP A 105 13.83 25.05 20.95
C ASP A 105 15.12 24.74 20.19
N ALA A 106 15.01 24.21 18.96
CA ALA A 106 16.15 23.69 18.21
C ALA A 106 16.62 24.59 17.05
N GLY A 107 15.75 25.46 16.54
CA GLY A 107 15.97 26.20 15.30
C GLY A 107 15.71 25.36 14.04
N ILE A 108 15.37 26.03 12.93
CA ILE A 108 14.98 25.36 11.67
C ILE A 108 16.13 24.55 11.05
N ASP A 109 17.37 25.08 11.08
CA ASP A 109 18.55 24.42 10.51
C ASP A 109 18.84 23.08 11.19
N THR A 110 18.68 23.04 12.53
CA THR A 110 18.83 21.81 13.31
C THR A 110 17.75 20.79 12.94
N ILE A 111 16.51 21.24 12.72
CA ILE A 111 15.41 20.35 12.30
C ILE A 111 15.71 19.75 10.92
N VAL A 112 16.20 20.55 9.97
CA VAL A 112 16.61 20.07 8.64
C VAL A 112 17.77 19.06 8.77
N SER A 113 18.80 19.36 9.57
CA SER A 113 19.91 18.44 9.82
C SER A 113 19.46 17.11 10.44
N ASN A 114 18.50 17.16 11.37
CA ASN A 114 17.89 15.96 11.97
C ASN A 114 17.06 15.19 10.94
N ALA A 115 16.34 15.86 10.05
CA ALA A 115 15.60 15.20 8.98
C ALA A 115 16.53 14.50 7.98
N ILE A 116 17.68 15.10 7.65
CA ILE A 116 18.71 14.51 6.79
C ILE A 116 19.37 13.31 7.46
N SER A 117 19.83 13.47 8.70
CA SER A 117 20.61 12.45 9.42
C SER A 117 19.77 11.37 10.11
N GLY A 118 18.48 11.64 10.33
CA GLY A 118 17.60 10.82 11.16
C GLY A 118 17.70 11.18 12.64
N ILE A 119 16.62 10.95 13.40
CA ILE A 119 16.55 11.19 14.84
C ILE A 119 15.51 10.26 15.48
N ASN A 120 15.87 9.62 16.60
CA ASN A 120 14.98 8.68 17.31
C ASN A 120 14.41 7.60 16.38
N ALA A 121 13.08 7.57 16.20
CA ALA A 121 12.38 6.66 15.31
C ALA A 121 12.30 7.15 13.86
N MET A 122 12.71 8.39 13.57
CA MET A 122 12.73 8.94 12.21
C MET A 122 14.01 8.49 11.49
N PRO A 123 13.91 7.71 10.40
CA PRO A 123 15.08 7.28 9.63
C PRO A 123 15.72 8.45 8.88
N PRO A 124 16.99 8.32 8.46
CA PRO A 124 17.66 9.31 7.63
C PRO A 124 16.83 9.68 6.39
N ARG A 125 16.76 10.98 6.09
CA ARG A 125 15.99 11.57 4.98
C ARG A 125 14.49 11.26 4.99
N GLY A 126 13.93 10.84 6.13
CA GLY A 126 12.50 10.52 6.25
C GLY A 126 12.01 9.48 5.24
N MET A 127 12.85 8.47 4.92
CA MET A 127 12.63 7.44 3.88
C MET A 127 12.77 7.90 2.41
N CYS A 128 13.00 9.18 2.14
CA CYS A 128 13.27 9.65 0.78
C CYS A 128 14.77 9.59 0.46
N SER A 129 15.27 8.41 0.08
CA SER A 129 16.69 8.19 -0.23
C SER A 129 17.19 8.95 -1.46
N THR A 130 16.29 9.38 -2.34
CA THR A 130 16.61 10.13 -3.57
C THR A 130 16.44 11.63 -3.43
N CYS A 131 15.85 12.12 -2.34
CA CYS A 131 15.70 13.56 -2.13
C CYS A 131 17.09 14.19 -1.99
N SER A 132 17.31 15.41 -2.47
CA SER A 132 18.48 16.25 -2.14
C SER A 132 18.29 16.95 -0.78
N ASP A 133 19.35 17.52 -0.21
CA ASP A 133 19.25 18.22 1.07
C ASP A 133 18.32 19.44 1.00
N ASP A 134 18.34 20.15 -0.13
CA ASP A 134 17.40 21.26 -0.41
C ASP A 134 15.95 20.77 -0.44
N GLN A 135 15.69 19.60 -1.03
CA GLN A 135 14.35 18.99 -1.05
C GLN A 135 13.89 18.54 0.33
N ILE A 136 14.83 18.11 1.19
CA ILE A 136 14.51 17.82 2.60
C ILE A 136 14.18 19.12 3.34
N ALA A 137 14.90 20.21 3.10
CA ALA A 137 14.57 21.51 3.67
C ALA A 137 13.17 21.99 3.24
N GLU A 138 12.84 21.86 1.96
CA GLU A 138 11.50 22.18 1.44
C GLU A 138 10.40 21.29 2.05
N LEU A 139 10.69 20.02 2.32
CA LEU A 139 9.76 19.15 3.07
C LEU A 139 9.57 19.62 4.50
N VAL A 140 10.64 20.01 5.20
CA VAL A 140 10.52 20.53 6.58
C VAL A 140 9.68 21.80 6.60
N ASP A 141 9.91 22.71 5.65
CA ASP A 141 9.12 23.93 5.46
C ASP A 141 7.64 23.58 5.24
N TYR A 142 7.38 22.70 4.26
CA TYR A 142 6.04 22.18 4.01
C TYR A 142 5.41 21.64 5.28
N LEU A 143 6.07 20.73 6.01
CA LEU A 143 5.55 20.10 7.24
C LEU A 143 5.28 21.08 8.38
N SER A 144 6.14 22.09 8.54
CA SER A 144 6.03 23.11 9.59
C SER A 144 5.01 24.20 9.28
N GLY A 145 4.56 24.30 8.03
CA GLY A 145 3.57 25.27 7.59
C GLY A 145 4.14 26.69 7.42
N ASN A 146 5.42 26.77 7.09
CA ASN A 146 6.13 28.01 6.84
C ASN A 146 6.14 28.38 5.34
#